data_AF-A0A165Q8Q3-F1
#
_entry.id   AF-A0A165Q8Q3-F1
#
_cell.length_a   1.000
_cell.length_b   1.000
_cell.length_c   1.000
_cell.angle_alpha   90.00
_cell.angle_beta   90.00
_cell.angle_gamma   90.00
#
_symmetry.space_group_name_H-M   'P 1'
#
loop_
_entity.id
_entity.type
_entity.pdbx_description
1 polymer ?
#
loop_
_entity_poly.entity_id
_entity_poly.type
_entity_poly.pdbx_seq_one_letter_code
_entity_poly.pdbx_strand_id
1 'polypeptide(L)'
;MQNNEHQILSVSLEEHLVECLGPLPALLPTDLSRQLTECLHSASVKRQEGATPTIPHGLLSSISKWSRTESGRAALSTHAPSLDLRNYDMISLLAGTRTSPDRKFPLYAPESDAREEERVRVINDRKAITTLLNAILSVCGAGFASWYAAGQVRWRDEWVSGVLC
;
A
#
# COMPACT_ATOMS: atom_id res chain seq x y z
N MET A 1 -14.92 -24.78 -16.38
CA MET A 1 -15.79 -24.02 -15.46
C MET A 1 -14.93 -23.04 -14.66
N GLN A 2 -14.52 -21.93 -15.27
CA GLN A 2 -13.64 -20.91 -14.67
C GLN A 2 -14.35 -19.55 -14.75
N ASN A 3 -15.42 -19.34 -13.97
CA ASN A 3 -16.11 -18.07 -13.87
C ASN A 3 -16.50 -17.88 -12.39
N ASN A 4 -15.81 -17.01 -11.63
CA ASN A 4 -16.39 -16.10 -10.60
C ASN A 4 -15.45 -15.52 -9.55
N GLU A 5 -14.16 -15.84 -9.51
CA GLU A 5 -13.25 -15.21 -8.51
C GLU A 5 -13.06 -13.70 -8.76
N HIS A 6 -13.21 -13.24 -10.02
CA HIS A 6 -13.08 -11.83 -10.39
C HIS A 6 -14.34 -10.98 -10.14
N GLN A 7 -15.45 -11.57 -9.69
CA GLN A 7 -16.70 -10.84 -9.39
C GLN A 7 -16.71 -10.18 -8.01
N ILE A 8 -15.83 -10.59 -7.09
CA ILE A 8 -15.88 -10.17 -5.67
C ILE A 8 -14.87 -9.05 -5.36
N LEU A 9 -13.98 -8.73 -6.29
CA LEU A 9 -13.01 -7.65 -6.11
C LEU A 9 -13.70 -6.29 -6.21
N SER A 10 -13.81 -5.61 -5.08
CA SER A 10 -14.30 -4.24 -5.00
C SER A 10 -13.11 -3.28 -5.05
N VAL A 11 -13.20 -2.20 -5.83
CA VAL A 11 -12.10 -1.22 -6.01
C VAL A 11 -12.57 0.16 -5.60
N SER A 12 -11.69 0.95 -5.01
CA SER A 12 -11.96 2.34 -4.64
C SER A 12 -12.31 3.16 -5.89
N LEU A 13 -13.44 3.89 -5.83
CA LEU A 13 -13.92 4.74 -6.90
C LEU A 13 -13.40 6.17 -6.72
N GLU A 14 -12.31 6.48 -7.42
CA GLU A 14 -11.72 7.82 -7.42
C GLU A 14 -12.56 8.83 -8.23
N GLU A 15 -12.34 10.12 -7.98
CA GLU A 15 -13.10 11.21 -8.62
C GLU A 15 -12.98 11.19 -10.15
N HIS A 16 -11.77 10.96 -10.67
CA HIS A 16 -11.52 10.86 -12.10
C HIS A 16 -12.32 9.72 -12.76
N LEU A 17 -12.55 8.59 -12.05
CA LEU A 17 -13.36 7.49 -12.57
C LEU A 17 -14.84 7.85 -12.60
N VAL A 18 -15.33 8.61 -11.60
CA VAL A 18 -16.73 9.08 -11.61
C VAL A 18 -16.98 9.98 -12.80
N GLU A 19 -16.06 10.89 -13.10
CA GLU A 19 -16.14 11.78 -14.26
C GLU A 19 -16.12 11.00 -15.58
N CYS A 20 -15.20 10.04 -15.72
CA CYS A 20 -15.10 9.20 -16.92
C CYS A 20 -16.32 8.29 -17.12
N LEU A 21 -16.91 7.80 -16.03
CA LEU A 21 -18.07 6.89 -16.04
C LEU A 21 -19.42 7.61 -16.13
N GLY A 22 -19.47 8.92 -15.85
CA GLY A 22 -20.69 9.74 -15.92
C GLY A 22 -21.44 9.71 -17.26
N PRO A 23 -20.78 9.80 -18.44
CA PRO A 23 -21.47 9.81 -19.74
C PRO A 23 -21.83 8.41 -20.28
N LEU A 24 -21.22 7.35 -19.76
CA LEU A 24 -21.40 5.97 -20.23
C LEU A 24 -22.81 5.36 -20.07
N PRO A 25 -23.62 5.64 -19.02
CA PRO A 25 -24.92 4.99 -18.85
C PRO A 25 -25.90 5.24 -20.00
N ALA A 26 -25.74 6.32 -20.77
CA ALA A 26 -26.57 6.62 -21.93
C ALA A 26 -26.21 5.79 -23.18
N LEU A 27 -25.01 5.21 -23.23
CA LEU A 27 -24.48 4.48 -24.38
C LEU A 27 -24.43 2.95 -24.17
N LEU A 28 -24.47 2.53 -22.91
CA LEU A 28 -24.34 1.13 -22.51
C LEU A 28 -25.63 0.33 -22.77
N PRO A 29 -25.51 -0.99 -23.01
CA PRO A 29 -26.64 -1.91 -22.97
C PRO A 29 -27.40 -1.83 -21.64
N THR A 30 -28.73 -2.00 -21.69
CA THR A 30 -29.66 -1.73 -20.58
C THR A 30 -29.28 -2.42 -19.25
N ASP A 31 -28.70 -3.62 -19.32
CA ASP A 31 -28.29 -4.36 -18.12
C ASP A 31 -27.06 -3.75 -17.43
N LEU A 32 -26.10 -3.25 -18.21
CA LEU A 32 -24.87 -2.64 -17.70
C LEU A 32 -25.12 -1.19 -17.25
N SER A 33 -25.98 -0.45 -17.96
CA SER A 33 -26.32 0.91 -17.57
C SER A 33 -27.02 0.94 -16.21
N ARG A 34 -27.97 0.03 -15.95
CA ARG A 34 -28.65 -0.07 -14.64
C ARG A 34 -27.65 -0.33 -13.51
N GLN A 35 -26.76 -1.31 -13.68
CA GLN A 35 -25.75 -1.65 -12.66
C GLN A 35 -24.79 -0.49 -12.38
N LEU A 36 -24.40 0.24 -13.43
CA LEU A 36 -23.51 1.39 -13.29
C LEU A 36 -24.22 2.57 -12.60
N THR A 37 -25.48 2.86 -12.94
CA THR A 37 -26.26 3.92 -12.27
C THR A 37 -26.47 3.60 -10.79
N GLU A 38 -26.81 2.37 -10.45
CA GLU A 38 -26.95 1.92 -9.05
C GLU A 38 -25.61 2.04 -8.29
N CYS A 39 -24.50 1.62 -8.92
CA CYS A 39 -23.18 1.75 -8.32
C CYS A 39 -22.78 3.22 -8.11
N LEU A 40 -23.00 4.11 -9.09
CA LEU A 40 -22.72 5.54 -8.97
C LEU A 40 -23.57 6.21 -7.89
N HIS A 41 -24.86 5.84 -7.78
CA HIS A 41 -25.72 6.35 -6.72
C HIS A 41 -25.24 5.88 -5.34
N SER A 42 -24.96 4.59 -5.17
CA SER A 42 -24.43 4.05 -3.92
C SER A 42 -23.08 4.66 -3.53
N ALA A 43 -22.21 4.94 -4.52
CA ALA A 43 -20.95 5.61 -4.31
C ALA A 43 -21.13 7.06 -3.85
N SER A 44 -22.11 7.78 -4.42
CA SER A 44 -22.43 9.15 -3.99
C SER A 44 -22.93 9.20 -2.53
N VAL A 45 -23.77 8.24 -2.13
CA VAL A 45 -24.27 8.11 -0.75
C VAL A 45 -23.13 7.79 0.21
N LYS A 46 -22.30 6.79 -0.10
CA LYS A 46 -21.12 6.44 0.73
C LYS A 46 -20.16 7.61 0.90
N ARG A 47 -19.96 8.42 -0.16
CA ARG A 47 -19.13 9.61 -0.09
C ARG A 47 -19.72 10.69 0.84
N GLN A 48 -21.04 10.88 0.83
CA GLN A 48 -21.72 11.79 1.77
C GLN A 48 -21.61 11.30 3.22
N GLU A 49 -21.60 10.00 3.43
CA GLU A 49 -21.40 9.36 4.74
C GLU A 49 -19.92 9.34 5.20
N GLY A 50 -19.00 9.87 4.38
CA GLY A 50 -17.56 9.87 4.68
C GLY A 50 -16.86 8.52 4.48
N ALA A 51 -17.54 7.53 3.90
CA ALA A 51 -16.98 6.24 3.54
C ALA A 51 -16.31 6.27 2.16
N THR A 52 -15.32 5.40 1.93
CA THR A 52 -14.70 5.27 0.61
C THR A 52 -15.69 4.67 -0.37
N PRO A 53 -16.06 5.38 -1.45
CA PRO A 53 -16.93 4.81 -2.48
C PRO A 53 -16.22 3.64 -3.18
N THR A 54 -16.94 2.55 -3.41
CA THR A 54 -16.35 1.32 -3.96
C THR A 54 -17.20 0.82 -5.12
N ILE A 55 -16.56 0.34 -6.19
CA ILE A 55 -17.22 -0.25 -7.37
C ILE A 55 -16.73 -1.69 -7.61
N PRO A 56 -17.59 -2.62 -8.07
CA PRO A 56 -17.15 -3.96 -8.44
C PRO A 56 -16.22 -3.94 -9.66
N HIS A 57 -15.05 -4.55 -9.54
CA HIS A 57 -14.07 -4.69 -10.63
C HIS A 57 -14.65 -5.44 -11.83
N GLY A 58 -15.50 -6.45 -11.59
CA GLY A 58 -16.17 -7.20 -12.66
C GLY A 58 -17.02 -6.32 -13.57
N LEU A 59 -17.62 -5.25 -13.03
CA LEU A 59 -18.40 -4.28 -13.81
C LEU A 59 -17.47 -3.45 -14.70
N LEU A 60 -16.37 -2.91 -14.15
CA LEU A 60 -15.36 -2.18 -14.92
C LEU A 60 -14.72 -3.04 -16.02
N SER A 61 -14.44 -4.31 -15.73
CA SER A 61 -13.93 -5.27 -16.72
C SER A 61 -14.94 -5.51 -17.85
N SER A 62 -16.23 -5.58 -17.52
CA SER A 62 -17.29 -5.75 -18.52
C SER A 62 -17.43 -4.52 -19.42
N ILE A 63 -17.29 -3.31 -18.85
CA ILE A 63 -17.27 -2.05 -19.61
C ILE A 63 -16.04 -1.98 -20.52
N SER A 64 -14.86 -2.37 -20.01
CA SER A 64 -13.62 -2.47 -20.80
C SER A 64 -13.73 -3.48 -21.94
N LYS A 65 -14.44 -4.60 -21.74
CA LYS A 65 -14.72 -5.56 -22.83
C LYS A 65 -15.68 -4.97 -23.86
N TRP A 66 -16.72 -4.27 -23.41
CA TRP A 66 -17.69 -3.62 -24.29
C TRP A 66 -17.06 -2.48 -25.11
N SER A 67 -16.19 -1.66 -24.53
CA SER A 67 -15.50 -0.58 -25.28
C SER A 67 -14.60 -1.11 -26.42
N ARG A 68 -14.19 -2.38 -26.34
CA ARG A 68 -13.43 -3.07 -27.38
C ARG A 68 -14.28 -3.67 -28.50
N THR A 69 -15.60 -3.82 -28.31
CA THR A 69 -16.48 -4.32 -29.36
C THR A 69 -16.77 -3.23 -30.39
N GLU A 70 -17.08 -3.63 -31.62
CA GLU A 70 -17.38 -2.69 -32.69
C GLU A 70 -18.56 -1.77 -32.34
N SER A 71 -19.58 -2.33 -31.67
CA SER A 71 -20.73 -1.57 -31.16
C SER A 71 -20.35 -0.52 -30.11
N GLY A 72 -19.45 -0.84 -29.18
CA GLY A 72 -18.98 0.10 -28.17
C GLY A 72 -18.10 1.20 -28.78
N ARG A 73 -17.24 0.84 -29.74
CA ARG A 73 -16.40 1.81 -30.46
C ARG A 73 -17.22 2.79 -31.29
N ALA A 74 -18.22 2.29 -32.00
CA ALA A 74 -19.16 3.13 -32.76
C ALA A 74 -19.96 4.05 -31.82
N ALA A 75 -20.45 3.54 -30.69
CA ALA A 75 -21.21 4.33 -29.72
C ALA A 75 -20.36 5.44 -29.07
N LEU A 76 -19.12 5.18 -28.69
CA LEU A 76 -18.21 6.16 -28.09
C LEU A 76 -17.75 7.24 -29.07
N SER A 77 -17.51 6.86 -30.34
CA SER A 77 -17.09 7.80 -31.39
C SER A 77 -18.24 8.68 -31.92
N THR A 78 -19.49 8.20 -31.85
CA THR A 78 -20.68 8.95 -32.29
C THR A 78 -21.20 9.93 -31.22
N HIS A 79 -20.76 9.78 -29.96
CA HIS A 79 -21.16 10.64 -28.86
C HIS A 79 -20.60 12.08 -28.99
N ALA A 80 -21.36 13.08 -28.54
CA ALA A 80 -20.96 14.48 -28.53
C ALA A 80 -20.96 15.00 -27.07
N PRO A 81 -19.80 15.34 -26.47
CA PRO A 81 -18.45 15.39 -27.05
C PRO A 81 -17.84 14.01 -27.31
N SER A 82 -16.91 13.94 -28.26
CA SER A 82 -16.22 12.70 -28.63
C SER A 82 -15.44 12.15 -27.44
N LEU A 83 -15.77 10.94 -27.01
CA LEU A 83 -15.14 10.28 -25.88
C LEU A 83 -13.90 9.52 -26.36
N ASP A 84 -12.76 9.71 -25.70
CA ASP A 84 -11.53 8.99 -26.08
C ASP A 84 -11.63 7.51 -25.71
N LEU A 85 -11.60 6.66 -26.73
CA LEU A 85 -11.67 5.20 -26.59
C LEU A 85 -10.57 4.65 -25.67
N ARG A 86 -9.38 5.28 -25.64
CA ARG A 86 -8.26 4.81 -24.82
C ARG A 86 -8.56 4.84 -23.32
N ASN A 87 -9.35 5.81 -22.88
CA ASN A 87 -9.77 5.93 -21.48
C ASN A 87 -10.68 4.78 -21.05
N TYR A 88 -11.41 4.17 -22.00
CA TYR A 88 -12.36 3.09 -21.74
C TYR A 88 -11.77 1.70 -22.02
N ASP A 89 -10.72 1.60 -22.83
CA ASP A 89 -10.10 0.33 -23.20
C ASP A 89 -9.44 -0.36 -22.00
N MET A 90 -8.84 0.42 -21.10
CA MET A 90 -8.12 -0.05 -19.91
C MET A 90 -8.70 0.51 -18.60
N ILE A 91 -9.99 0.87 -18.57
CA ILE A 91 -10.64 1.46 -17.38
C ILE A 91 -10.60 0.55 -16.15
N SER A 92 -10.50 -0.77 -16.35
CA SER A 92 -10.30 -1.74 -15.27
C SER A 92 -8.92 -1.65 -14.60
N LEU A 93 -7.91 -1.15 -15.32
CA LEU A 93 -6.55 -0.96 -14.81
C LEU A 93 -6.34 0.43 -14.20
N LEU A 94 -7.19 1.39 -14.58
CA LEU A 94 -7.30 2.70 -13.93
C LEU A 94 -8.01 2.62 -12.58
N ALA A 95 -8.69 1.50 -12.30
CA ALA A 95 -9.20 1.20 -10.97
C ALA A 95 -8.01 1.19 -10.00
N GLY A 96 -8.01 2.09 -9.01
CA GLY A 96 -6.84 2.42 -8.19
C GLY A 96 -6.18 1.23 -7.48
N THR A 97 -4.98 1.45 -6.93
CA THR A 97 -4.15 0.42 -6.26
C THR A 97 -4.78 -0.18 -5.00
N ARG A 98 -5.88 0.41 -4.49
CA ARG A 98 -6.61 -0.08 -3.32
C ARG A 98 -7.74 -1.03 -3.74
N THR A 99 -7.40 -2.30 -3.82
CA THR A 99 -8.37 -3.39 -3.93
C THR A 99 -8.92 -3.77 -2.55
N SER A 100 -10.23 -3.90 -2.44
CA SER A 100 -10.96 -4.27 -1.23
C SER A 100 -10.71 -3.36 -0.02
N PRO A 101 -10.99 -2.04 -0.12
CA PRO A 101 -10.86 -1.12 1.00
C PRO A 101 -11.73 -1.51 2.22
N ASP A 102 -12.85 -2.18 1.97
CA ASP A 102 -13.77 -2.69 3.01
C ASP A 102 -13.28 -3.98 3.69
N ARG A 103 -12.25 -4.64 3.15
CA ARG A 103 -11.75 -5.92 3.68
C ARG A 103 -10.79 -5.64 4.83
N LYS A 104 -11.30 -5.73 6.05
CA LYS A 104 -10.47 -5.75 7.25
C LYS A 104 -9.56 -6.98 7.20
N PHE A 105 -8.28 -6.79 7.48
CA PHE A 105 -7.39 -7.93 7.72
C PHE A 105 -7.97 -8.76 8.86
N PRO A 106 -7.92 -10.10 8.77
CA PRO A 106 -8.31 -10.92 9.90
C PRO A 106 -7.48 -10.50 11.11
N LEU A 107 -8.14 -10.30 12.25
CA LEU A 107 -7.43 -10.07 13.50
C LEU A 107 -6.52 -11.27 13.73
N TYR A 108 -5.22 -11.02 13.94
CA TYR A 108 -4.29 -12.08 14.31
C TYR A 108 -4.73 -12.65 15.65
N ALA A 109 -5.28 -13.86 15.62
CA ALA A 109 -5.53 -14.66 16.80
C ALA A 109 -4.34 -15.62 16.93
N PRO A 110 -3.48 -15.47 17.96
CA PRO A 110 -2.43 -16.46 18.19
C PRO A 110 -3.08 -17.83 18.43
N GLU A 111 -2.52 -18.90 17.87
CA GLU A 111 -3.03 -20.26 18.05
C GLU A 111 -3.06 -20.70 19.52
N SER A 112 -2.20 -20.07 20.35
CA SER A 112 -2.18 -20.21 21.81
C SER A 112 -1.30 -19.12 22.41
N ASP A 113 -1.64 -18.64 23.61
CA ASP A 113 -0.83 -17.68 24.36
C ASP A 113 0.60 -18.19 24.60
N ALA A 114 0.76 -19.50 24.83
CA ALA A 114 2.06 -20.15 25.07
C ALA A 114 3.04 -20.01 23.88
N ARG A 115 2.56 -20.13 22.64
CA ARG A 115 3.41 -19.96 21.44
C ARG A 115 3.82 -18.51 21.22
N GLU A 116 2.97 -17.56 21.58
CA GLU A 116 3.29 -16.14 21.47
C GLU A 116 4.31 -15.74 22.54
N GLU A 117 4.15 -16.22 23.77
CA GLU A 117 5.15 -16.05 24.83
C GLU A 117 6.52 -16.60 24.45
N GLU A 118 6.58 -17.79 23.83
CA GLU A 118 7.84 -18.38 23.38
C GLU A 118 8.51 -17.53 22.29
N ARG A 119 7.74 -17.02 21.32
CA ARG A 119 8.26 -16.11 20.28
C ARG A 119 8.82 -14.83 20.90
N VAL A 120 8.09 -14.23 21.84
CA VAL A 120 8.53 -13.01 22.54
C VAL A 120 9.81 -13.27 23.34
N ARG A 121 9.92 -14.41 24.03
CA ARG A 121 11.14 -14.82 24.76
C ARG A 121 12.33 -14.97 23.82
N VAL A 122 12.17 -15.68 22.70
CA VAL A 122 13.26 -15.86 21.71
C VAL A 122 13.74 -14.53 21.13
N ILE A 123 12.83 -13.59 20.88
CA ILE A 123 13.20 -12.25 20.40
C ILE A 123 13.96 -11.47 21.48
N ASN A 124 13.51 -11.55 22.74
CA ASN A 124 14.15 -10.86 23.85
C ASN A 124 15.55 -11.41 24.12
N ASP A 125 15.72 -12.73 24.11
CA ASP A 125 17.01 -13.39 24.34
C ASP A 125 18.05 -12.96 23.29
N ARG A 126 17.66 -12.90 22.02
CA ARG A 126 18.55 -12.42 20.94
C ARG A 126 18.97 -10.96 21.16
N LYS A 127 18.05 -10.10 21.61
CA LYS A 127 18.35 -8.70 21.93
C LYS A 127 19.30 -8.60 23.13
N ALA A 128 19.09 -9.41 24.17
CA ALA A 128 19.95 -9.42 25.34
C ALA A 128 21.39 -9.88 24.98
N ILE A 129 21.51 -10.96 24.20
CA ILE A 129 22.81 -11.49 23.75
C ILE A 129 23.57 -10.46 22.92
N THR A 130 22.91 -9.86 21.93
CA THR A 130 23.54 -8.84 21.07
C THR A 130 23.97 -7.60 21.85
N THR A 131 23.17 -7.19 22.84
CA THR A 131 23.52 -6.07 23.73
C THR A 131 24.76 -6.38 24.55
N LEU A 132 24.85 -7.59 25.11
CA LEU A 132 26.00 -8.03 25.90
C LEU A 132 27.28 -8.08 25.04
N LEU A 133 27.19 -8.64 23.84
CA LEU A 133 28.33 -8.70 22.91
C LEU A 133 28.85 -7.30 22.54
N ASN A 134 27.94 -6.37 22.23
CA ASN A 134 28.31 -4.99 21.92
C ASN A 134 28.96 -4.28 23.12
N ALA A 135 28.45 -4.51 24.33
CA ALA A 135 29.01 -3.94 25.55
C ALA A 135 30.44 -4.45 25.80
N ILE A 136 30.66 -5.76 25.72
CA ILE A 136 31.99 -6.38 25.91
C ILE A 136 32.96 -5.86 24.84
N LEU A 137 32.55 -5.87 23.58
CA LEU A 137 33.40 -5.42 22.47
C LEU A 137 33.81 -3.94 22.64
N SER A 138 32.90 -3.11 23.15
CA SER A 138 33.19 -1.70 23.44
C SER A 138 34.21 -1.52 24.56
N VAL A 139 34.07 -2.25 25.67
CA VAL A 139 35.02 -2.20 26.80
C VAL A 139 36.40 -2.71 26.38
N CYS A 140 36.46 -3.85 25.68
CA CYS A 140 37.71 -4.40 25.18
C CYS A 140 38.35 -3.48 24.14
N GLY A 141 37.57 -2.89 23.24
CA GLY A 141 38.05 -1.94 22.24
C GLY A 141 38.64 -0.68 22.86
N ALA A 142 37.96 -0.07 23.84
CA ALA A 142 38.45 1.10 24.55
C ALA A 142 39.73 0.76 25.35
N GLY A 143 39.76 -0.37 26.05
CA GLY A 143 40.94 -0.82 26.79
C GLY A 143 42.14 -1.11 25.89
N PHE A 144 41.93 -1.79 24.76
CA PHE A 144 42.97 -2.07 23.78
C PHE A 144 43.51 -0.78 23.15
N ALA A 145 42.62 0.15 22.78
CA ALA A 145 43.00 1.45 22.25
C ALA A 145 43.83 2.26 23.26
N SER A 146 43.41 2.31 24.53
CA SER A 146 44.16 2.99 25.59
C SER A 146 45.52 2.34 25.85
N TRP A 147 45.62 1.01 25.86
CA TRP A 147 46.91 0.31 26.04
C TRP A 147 47.86 0.54 24.86
N TYR A 148 47.35 0.42 23.63
CA TYR A 148 48.13 0.67 22.42
C TYR A 148 48.60 2.13 22.33
N ALA A 149 47.72 3.08 22.66
CA ALA A 149 48.07 4.49 22.73
C ALA A 149 49.12 4.76 23.81
N ALA A 150 48.98 4.21 25.02
CA ALA A 150 49.97 4.37 26.09
C ALA A 150 51.36 3.85 25.70
N GLY A 151 51.44 2.77 24.91
CA GLY A 151 52.72 2.23 24.41
C GLY A 151 53.39 3.08 23.33
N GLN A 152 52.61 3.80 22.52
CA GLN A 152 53.12 4.70 21.45
C GLN A 152 53.36 6.13 21.96
N VAL A 153 52.66 6.53 23.00
CA VAL A 153 52.79 7.85 23.62
C VAL A 153 54.03 7.83 24.54
N ARG A 154 55.21 8.06 23.95
CA ARG A 154 56.36 8.64 24.66
C ARG A 154 55.97 10.08 25.03
N TRP A 155 55.29 10.27 26.16
CA TRP A 155 55.15 11.60 26.76
C TRP A 155 56.56 12.18 26.95
N ARG A 156 56.87 13.23 26.19
CA ARG A 156 57.94 14.16 26.55
C ARG A 156 57.35 14.98 27.70
N ASP A 157 57.90 14.82 28.89
CA ASP A 157 57.58 15.64 30.05
C ASP A 157 57.95 17.09 29.75
N GLU A 158 56.98 17.91 29.36
CA GLU A 158 57.15 19.35 29.19
C GLU A 158 56.20 20.16 30.07
N TRP A 159 56.02 19.72 31.32
CA TRP A 159 55.27 20.48 32.33
C TRP A 159 55.94 20.46 33.70
N VAL A 160 57.19 20.91 33.81
CA VAL A 160 57.72 21.44 35.07
C VAL A 160 58.51 22.73 34.80
N SER A 161 58.09 23.78 35.52
CA SER A 161 58.74 25.07 35.76
C SER A 161 58.57 26.20 34.74
N GLY A 162 57.43 26.88 34.88
CA GLY A 162 57.30 28.32 34.64
C GLY A 162 56.61 28.99 35.82
N VAL A 163 57.04 28.70 37.05
CA VAL A 163 56.65 29.48 38.24
C VAL A 163 57.47 30.77 38.23
N LEU A 164 56.74 31.88 38.38
CA LEU A 164 57.15 33.24 38.72
C LEU A 164 58.51 33.37 39.44
N CYS A 165 59.37 34.24 38.90
CA CYS A 165 60.00 35.40 39.55
C CYS A 165 61.00 36.06 38.59
#